data_AF-A0A1F6FZU8-F1
#
_entry.id   AF-A0A1F6FZU8-F1
#
_cell.length_a   1.000
_cell.length_b   1.000
_cell.length_c   1.000
_cell.angle_alpha   90.00
_cell.angle_beta   90.00
_cell.angle_gamma   90.00
#
_symmetry.space_group_name_H-M   'P 1'
#
loop_
_entity.id
_entity.type
_entity.pdbx_description
1 polymer ?
#
loop_
_entity_poly.entity_id
_entity_poly.type
_entity_poly.pdbx_seq_one_letter_code
_entity_poly.pdbx_strand_id
1 'polypeptide(L)'
;MAKKRESGFDKLGRLIKSESDDIRKHMAAKDDIAAIRKEMATKNDIAGIMTELADIKRRLKDLEEIVADHAGHSKEIDHALERIAIIEKRLGIKARSY
;
A
#
# COMPACT_ATOMS: atom_id res chain seq x y z
N MET A 1 10.00 -20.34 70.09
CA MET A 1 10.19 -19.00 69.50
C MET A 1 8.84 -18.46 69.10
N ALA A 2 8.42 -17.31 69.64
CA ALA A 2 7.10 -16.73 69.35
C ALA A 2 7.08 -16.11 67.95
N LYS A 3 6.10 -16.49 67.13
CA LYS A 3 5.86 -15.91 65.79
C LYS A 3 5.43 -14.45 65.99
N LYS A 4 6.28 -13.49 65.65
CA LYS A 4 5.95 -12.06 65.72
C LYS A 4 4.70 -11.80 64.86
N ARG A 5 3.64 -11.28 65.48
CA ARG A 5 2.41 -10.92 64.75
C ARG A 5 2.74 -9.74 63.82
N GLU A 6 2.33 -9.89 62.57
CA GLU A 6 2.46 -8.86 61.56
C GLU A 6 1.63 -7.63 61.93
N SER A 7 2.24 -6.45 61.85
CA SER A 7 1.56 -5.18 62.13
C SER A 7 0.70 -4.71 60.94
N GLY A 8 -0.20 -3.76 61.17
CA GLY A 8 -0.97 -3.13 60.09
C GLY A 8 -0.10 -2.43 59.05
N PHE A 9 1.04 -1.85 59.47
CA PHE A 9 2.01 -1.22 58.58
C PHE A 9 2.72 -2.23 57.69
N ASP A 10 3.03 -3.42 58.20
CA ASP A 10 3.64 -4.50 57.40
C ASP A 10 2.67 -4.98 56.30
N LYS A 11 1.38 -5.07 56.61
CA LYS A 11 0.33 -5.41 55.62
C LYS A 11 0.20 -4.33 54.55
N LEU A 12 0.20 -3.06 54.94
CA LEU A 12 0.15 -1.93 54.01
C LEU A 12 1.37 -1.95 53.08
N GLY A 13 2.57 -2.20 53.64
CA GLY A 13 3.81 -2.32 52.86
C GLY A 13 3.76 -3.43 51.81
N ARG A 14 3.22 -4.60 52.16
CA ARG A 14 3.04 -5.70 51.18
C ARG A 14 2.04 -5.35 50.08
N LEU A 15 0.93 -4.69 50.43
CA LEU A 15 -0.08 -4.30 49.46
C LEU A 15 0.48 -3.26 48.48
N ILE A 16 1.16 -2.23 48.97
CA ILE A 16 1.81 -1.24 48.11
C ILE A 16 2.83 -1.89 47.18
N LYS A 17 3.59 -2.87 47.68
CA LYS A 17 4.57 -3.61 46.89
C LYS A 17 3.90 -4.46 45.80
N SER A 18 2.84 -5.20 46.12
CA SER A 18 2.11 -5.99 45.12
C SER A 18 1.50 -5.12 44.04
N GLU A 19 0.82 -4.03 44.42
CA GLU A 19 0.23 -3.06 43.47
C GLU A 19 1.32 -2.43 42.59
N SER A 20 2.47 -2.06 43.17
CA SER A 20 3.60 -1.49 42.41
C SER A 20 4.23 -2.48 41.43
N ASP A 21 4.19 -3.77 41.74
CA ASP A 21 4.71 -4.83 40.87
C ASP A 21 3.71 -5.15 39.75
N ASP A 22 2.41 -5.14 40.04
CA ASP A 22 1.35 -5.34 39.04
C ASP A 22 1.27 -4.16 38.06
N ILE A 23 1.39 -2.91 38.55
CA ILE A 23 1.52 -1.73 37.69
C ILE A 23 2.71 -1.90 36.73
N ARG A 24 3.87 -2.35 37.23
CA ARG A 24 5.06 -2.55 36.40
C ARG A 24 4.92 -3.66 35.35
N LYS A 25 4.11 -4.69 35.62
CA LYS A 25 3.83 -5.76 34.64
C LYS A 25 2.90 -5.30 33.52
N HIS A 26 1.98 -4.37 33.80
CA HIS A 26 0.95 -3.96 32.85
C HIS A 26 1.24 -2.64 32.15
N MET A 27 2.12 -1.81 32.70
CA MET A 27 2.55 -0.59 32.03
C MET A 27 3.55 -0.91 30.92
N ALA A 28 3.33 -0.33 29.74
CA ALA A 28 4.36 -0.27 28.71
C ALA A 28 5.57 0.50 29.24
N ALA A 29 6.73 -0.12 29.18
CA ALA A 29 8.01 0.48 29.53
C ALA A 29 8.52 1.38 28.39
N LYS A 30 9.55 2.17 28.70
CA LYS A 30 10.19 3.04 27.70
C LYS A 30 10.71 2.26 26.49
N ASP A 31 11.18 1.03 26.72
CA ASP A 31 11.70 0.16 25.67
C ASP A 31 10.59 -0.32 24.72
N ASP A 32 9.39 -0.58 25.23
CA ASP A 32 8.23 -0.95 24.40
C ASP A 32 7.84 0.19 23.47
N ILE A 33 7.83 1.42 23.97
CA ILE A 33 7.55 2.63 23.16
C ILE A 33 8.65 2.86 22.13
N ALA A 34 9.92 2.59 22.47
CA ALA A 34 11.03 2.71 21.55
C ALA A 34 10.95 1.67 20.42
N ALA A 35 10.55 0.43 20.74
CA ALA A 35 10.32 -0.62 19.75
C ALA A 35 9.18 -0.23 18.78
N ILE A 36 8.03 0.23 19.31
CA ILE A 36 6.91 0.71 18.48
C ILE A 36 7.35 1.83 17.54
N ARG A 37 8.12 2.81 18.03
CA ARG A 37 8.60 3.92 17.19
C ARG A 37 9.56 3.48 16.09
N LYS A 38 10.30 2.39 16.30
CA LYS A 38 11.23 1.84 15.31
C LYS A 38 10.49 1.07 14.21
N GLU A 39 9.39 0.40 14.55
CA GLU A 39 8.61 -0.41 13.61
C GLU A 39 7.54 0.38 12.87
N MET A 40 7.02 1.44 13.48
CA MET A 40 5.98 2.26 12.88
C MET A 40 6.52 3.04 11.69
N ALA A 41 5.80 2.98 10.57
CA ALA A 41 6.06 3.81 9.41
C ALA A 41 6.08 5.30 9.79
N THR A 42 7.07 6.00 9.28
CA THR A 42 7.25 7.43 9.50
C THR A 42 6.41 8.23 8.51
N LYS A 43 6.26 9.52 8.81
CA LYS A 43 5.64 10.47 7.86
C LYS A 43 6.39 10.55 6.53
N ASN A 44 7.71 10.33 6.55
CA ASN A 44 8.52 10.37 5.33
C ASN A 44 8.26 9.15 4.45
N ASP A 45 8.06 7.97 5.05
CA ASP A 45 7.70 6.76 4.31
C ASP A 45 6.37 6.95 3.57
N ILE A 46 5.39 7.53 4.26
CA ILE A 46 4.08 7.87 3.67
C ILE A 46 4.23 8.91 2.56
N ALA A 47 5.03 9.96 2.77
CA ALA A 47 5.26 11.00 1.76
C ALA A 47 5.88 10.43 0.48
N GLY A 48 6.87 9.53 0.61
CA GLY A 48 7.49 8.84 -0.53
C GLY A 48 6.47 8.04 -1.35
N ILE A 49 5.63 7.25 -0.67
CA ILE A 49 4.54 6.49 -1.32
C ILE A 49 3.57 7.42 -2.06
N MET A 50 3.20 8.56 -1.45
CA MET A 50 2.30 9.51 -2.10
C MET A 50 2.91 10.12 -3.36
N THR A 51 4.21 10.42 -3.36
CA THR A 51 4.92 10.92 -4.55
C THR A 51 4.94 9.88 -5.66
N GLU A 52 5.26 8.62 -5.35
CA GLU A 52 5.26 7.53 -6.34
C GLU A 52 3.86 7.31 -6.93
N LEU A 53 2.82 7.31 -6.09
CA LEU A 53 1.44 7.18 -6.56
C LEU A 53 1.01 8.35 -7.46
N ALA A 54 1.48 9.57 -7.19
CA ALA A 54 1.21 10.71 -8.05
C ALA A 54 1.89 10.55 -9.42
N ASP A 55 3.14 10.08 -9.46
CA ASP A 55 3.84 9.82 -10.72
C ASP A 55 3.17 8.69 -11.53
N ILE A 56 2.81 7.59 -10.88
CA ILE A 56 2.09 6.48 -11.52
C ILE A 56 0.78 6.97 -12.12
N LYS A 57 -0.01 7.77 -11.39
CA LYS A 57 -1.27 8.32 -11.90
C LYS A 57 -1.06 9.19 -13.12
N ARG A 58 -0.02 10.02 -13.13
CA ARG A 58 0.32 10.85 -14.30
C ARG A 58 0.66 9.98 -15.51
N ARG A 59 1.54 8.99 -15.34
CA ARG A 59 1.95 8.08 -16.42
C ARG A 59 0.78 7.25 -16.96
N LEU A 60 -0.14 6.85 -16.09
CA LEU A 60 -1.35 6.13 -16.51
C LEU A 60 -2.23 7.02 -17.39
N LYS A 61 -2.41 8.30 -17.03
CA LYS A 61 -3.16 9.25 -17.83
C LYS A 61 -2.51 9.47 -19.21
N ASP A 62 -1.19 9.61 -19.26
CA ASP A 62 -0.46 9.75 -20.53
C ASP A 62 -0.65 8.51 -21.42
N LEU A 63 -0.67 7.31 -20.81
CA LEU A 63 -0.92 6.06 -21.52
C LEU A 63 -2.36 5.95 -22.02
N GLU A 64 -3.35 6.40 -21.24
CA GLU A 64 -4.76 6.43 -21.66
C GLU A 64 -4.94 7.27 -22.93
N GLU A 65 -4.26 8.42 -23.03
CA GLU A 65 -4.28 9.28 -24.22
C GLU A 65 -3.66 8.58 -25.43
N ILE A 66 -2.51 7.93 -25.27
CA ILE A 66 -1.83 7.19 -26.35
C ILE A 66 -2.71 6.02 -26.84
N VAL A 67 -3.37 5.30 -25.93
CA VAL A 67 -4.23 4.17 -26.29
C VAL A 67 -5.48 4.66 -27.03
N ALA A 68 -6.06 5.79 -26.62
CA ALA A 68 -7.18 6.40 -27.32
C ALA A 68 -6.83 6.79 -28.75
N ASP A 69 -5.64 7.36 -28.97
CA ASP A 69 -5.12 7.69 -30.30
C ASP A 69 -4.94 6.44 -31.18
N HIS A 70 -4.35 5.36 -30.65
CA HIS A 70 -4.22 4.08 -31.35
C HIS A 70 -5.57 3.49 -31.78
N ALA A 71 -6.61 3.64 -30.95
CA ALA A 71 -7.96 3.20 -31.31
C ALA A 71 -8.52 3.97 -32.54
N GLY A 72 -8.13 5.23 -32.71
CA GLY A 72 -8.41 6.02 -33.91
C GLY A 72 -7.72 5.45 -35.14
N HIS A 73 -6.40 5.24 -35.05
CA HIS A 73 -5.61 4.65 -36.15
C HIS A 73 -6.13 3.27 -36.58
N SER A 74 -6.56 2.42 -35.65
CA SER A 74 -7.15 1.12 -36.00
C SER A 74 -8.39 1.25 -36.90
N LYS A 75 -9.27 2.23 -36.66
CA LYS A 75 -10.43 2.47 -37.52
C LYS A 75 -10.04 2.96 -38.91
N GLU A 76 -9.03 3.82 -38.99
CA GLU A 76 -8.51 4.30 -40.28
C GLU A 76 -7.90 3.15 -41.09
N ILE A 77 -7.18 2.24 -40.42
CA ILE A 77 -6.64 1.01 -41.01
C ILE A 77 -7.79 0.13 -41.52
N ASP A 78 -8.83 -0.11 -40.72
CA ASP A 78 -10.00 -0.91 -41.12
C ASP A 78 -10.64 -0.33 -42.39
N HIS A 79 -10.89 0.98 -42.44
CA HIS A 79 -11.42 1.64 -43.62
C HIS A 79 -10.47 1.56 -44.83
N ALA A 80 -9.16 1.67 -44.62
CA ALA A 80 -8.18 1.50 -45.69
C ALA A 80 -8.21 0.08 -46.24
N LEU A 81 -8.32 -0.94 -45.38
CA LEU A 81 -8.44 -2.35 -45.76
C LEU A 81 -9.73 -2.61 -46.55
N GLU A 82 -10.86 -2.04 -46.15
CA GLU A 82 -12.11 -2.12 -46.91
C GLU A 82 -11.96 -1.52 -48.32
N ARG A 83 -11.33 -0.35 -48.43
CA ARG A 83 -11.06 0.31 -49.71
C ARG A 83 -10.13 -0.52 -50.59
N ILE A 84 -9.09 -1.13 -50.01
CA ILE A 84 -8.16 -2.02 -50.71
C ILE A 84 -8.90 -3.25 -51.24
N ALA A 85 -9.73 -3.90 -50.43
CA ALA A 85 -10.51 -5.08 -50.86
C ALA A 85 -11.41 -4.78 -52.08
N ILE A 86 -12.02 -3.59 -52.12
CA ILE A 86 -12.82 -3.14 -53.28
C ILE A 86 -11.94 -2.97 -54.52
N ILE A 87 -10.75 -2.38 -54.38
CA ILE A 87 -9.79 -2.18 -55.48
C ILE A 87 -9.28 -3.52 -56.00
N GLU A 88 -8.87 -4.43 -55.12
CA GLU A 88 -8.43 -5.78 -55.47
C GLU A 88 -9.51 -6.53 -56.28
N LYS A 89 -10.77 -6.46 -55.84
CA LYS A 89 -11.91 -7.05 -56.55
C LYS A 89 -12.09 -6.45 -57.96
N ARG A 90 -11.93 -5.13 -58.11
CA ARG A 90 -12.04 -4.45 -59.42
C ARG A 90 -10.90 -4.82 -60.37
N LEU A 91 -9.70 -5.07 -59.84
CA LEU A 91 -8.51 -5.40 -60.62
C LEU A 91 -8.34 -6.91 -60.86
N GLY A 92 -9.21 -7.75 -60.29
CA GLY A 92 -9.10 -9.22 -60.40
C GLY A 92 -7.90 -9.80 -59.64
N ILE A 93 -7.37 -9.06 -58.67
CA ILE A 93 -6.25 -9.51 -57.83
C ILE A 93 -6.81 -10.39 -56.72
N LYS A 94 -6.28 -11.60 -56.55
CA LYS A 94 -6.62 -12.45 -55.39
C LYS A 94 -5.95 -11.87 -54.14
N ALA A 95 -6.75 -11.65 -53.09
CA ALA A 95 -6.26 -11.23 -51.79
C ALA A 95 -5.13 -12.16 -51.32
N ARG A 96 -3.98 -11.58 -50.93
CA ARG A 96 -2.85 -12.34 -50.42
C ARG A 96 -3.16 -12.74 -48.96
N SER A 97 -3.33 -14.03 -48.69
CA SER A 97 -3.40 -14.56 -47.32
C SER A 97 -2.06 -14.30 -46.65
N TYR A 98 -2.08 -13.55 -45.55
CA TYR A 98 -0.99 -13.49 -44.58
C TYR A 98 -1.28 -14.47 -43.43
#